data_AF-A0A0C3CTQ2-F1
#
_entry.id   AF-A0A0C3CTQ2-F1
#
_cell.length_a   1.000
_cell.length_b   1.000
_cell.length_c   1.000
_cell.angle_alpha   90.00
_cell.angle_beta   90.00
_cell.angle_gamma   90.00
#
_symmetry.space_group_name_H-M   'P 1'
#
loop_
_entity.id
_entity.type
_entity.pdbx_description
1 polymer ?
#
loop_
_entity_poly.entity_id
_entity_poly.type
_entity_poly.pdbx_seq_one_letter_code
_entity_poly.pdbx_strand_id
1 'polypeptide(L)'
;KRQNVEDLLMIFTDKVTVKFTQVDGRTDTLRGRWCKECKEDAAFVKLHGKRKAFFTGGNSTCRQHIRVHYKVYKERCSAENIKENHHAIP
;
A
#
# COMPACT_ATOMS: atom_id res chain seq x y z
N LYS A 1 4.35 19.61 10.96
CA LYS A 1 3.89 19.46 9.56
C LYS A 1 3.05 18.18 9.46
N ARG A 2 1.71 18.28 9.34
CA ARG A 2 0.87 17.13 8.92
C ARG A 2 1.35 16.74 7.53
N GLN A 3 2.09 15.64 7.40
CA GLN A 3 2.32 15.08 6.07
C GLN A 3 0.94 14.78 5.50
N ASN A 4 0.62 15.35 4.33
CA ASN A 4 -0.58 14.97 3.61
C ASN A 4 -0.53 13.45 3.44
N VAL A 5 -1.53 12.72 3.96
CA VAL A 5 -1.64 11.25 3.88
C VAL A 5 -2.73 10.84 2.91
N GLU A 6 -3.43 11.80 2.32
CA GLU A 6 -4.50 11.59 1.36
C GLU A 6 -3.91 10.96 0.09
N ASP A 7 -2.70 11.39 -0.28
CA ASP A 7 -1.92 10.80 -1.36
C ASP A 7 -1.71 9.29 -1.19
N LEU A 8 -1.44 8.84 0.05
CA LEU A 8 -1.26 7.42 0.33
C LEU A 8 -2.53 6.63 0.04
N LEU A 9 -3.72 7.19 0.31
CA LEU A 9 -5.00 6.50 0.14
C LEU A 9 -5.35 6.24 -1.34
N MET A 10 -4.66 6.91 -2.26
CA MET A 10 -4.82 6.67 -3.71
C MET A 10 -4.38 5.25 -4.09
N ILE A 11 -3.33 4.72 -3.44
CA ILE A 11 -2.83 3.36 -3.70
C ILE A 11 -3.11 2.42 -2.54
N PHE A 12 -3.06 2.94 -1.31
CA PHE A 12 -3.25 2.16 -0.10
C PHE A 12 -4.65 2.24 0.46
N THR A 13 -5.02 1.26 1.27
CA THR A 13 -6.16 1.37 2.17
C THR A 13 -5.82 2.22 3.40
N ASP A 14 -6.84 2.51 4.19
CA ASP A 14 -6.64 2.91 5.58
C ASP A 14 -5.86 1.86 6.37
N LYS A 15 -5.31 2.31 7.51
CA LYS A 15 -4.62 1.40 8.44
C LYS A 15 -5.65 0.43 9.00
N VAL A 16 -5.43 -0.85 8.75
CA VAL A 16 -6.24 -1.95 9.24
C VAL A 16 -5.39 -2.90 10.07
N THR A 17 -6.04 -3.62 10.98
CA THR A 17 -5.43 -4.72 11.72
C THR A 17 -5.87 -6.04 11.10
N VAL A 18 -4.93 -6.89 10.73
CA VAL A 18 -5.17 -8.16 10.05
C VAL A 18 -4.43 -9.26 10.79
N LYS A 19 -5.14 -10.35 11.07
CA LYS A 19 -4.58 -11.60 11.57
C LYS A 19 -4.18 -12.48 10.40
N PHE A 20 -2.90 -12.82 10.31
CA PHE A 20 -2.37 -13.74 9.31
C PHE A 20 -2.13 -15.09 9.97
N THR A 21 -2.77 -16.13 9.47
CA THR A 21 -2.55 -17.50 9.93
C THR A 21 -1.57 -18.18 8.98
N GLN A 22 -0.47 -18.68 9.53
CA GLN A 22 0.52 -19.47 8.81
C GLN A 22 0.08 -20.94 8.73
N VAL A 23 0.73 -21.73 7.86
CA VAL A 23 0.39 -23.14 7.63
C VAL A 23 0.59 -24.00 8.89
N ASP A 24 1.53 -23.60 9.76
CA ASP A 24 1.81 -24.25 11.04
C ASP A 24 0.79 -23.91 12.15
N GLY A 25 -0.26 -23.13 11.83
CA GLY A 25 -1.28 -22.69 12.78
C GLY A 25 -0.87 -21.47 13.61
N ARG A 26 0.36 -20.94 13.48
CA ARG A 26 0.75 -19.70 14.14
C ARG A 26 0.02 -18.52 13.54
N THR A 27 -0.29 -17.53 14.37
CA THR A 27 -1.05 -16.36 13.94
C THR A 27 -0.32 -15.07 14.29
N ASP A 28 -0.11 -14.22 13.28
CA ASP A 28 0.50 -12.90 13.43
C ASP A 28 -0.54 -11.79 13.25
N THR A 29 -0.70 -10.95 14.25
CA THR A 29 -1.61 -9.79 14.19
C THR A 29 -0.85 -8.54 13.74
N LEU A 30 -0.92 -8.28 12.43
CA LEU A 30 -0.43 -7.12 11.68
C LEU A 30 -1.28 -5.85 11.80
N ARG A 31 -0.74 -4.69 12.21
CA ARG A 31 -1.34 -3.38 11.89
C ARG A 31 -0.59 -2.69 10.75
N GLY A 32 -1.29 -2.34 9.67
CA GLY A 32 -0.67 -1.84 8.45
C GLY A 32 -1.69 -1.41 7.40
N ARG A 33 -1.24 -1.19 6.17
CA ARG A 33 -2.08 -0.81 5.02
C ARG A 33 -1.95 -1.83 3.90
N TRP A 34 -3.03 -2.06 3.18
CA TRP A 34 -2.99 -2.85 1.95
C TRP A 34 -2.63 -1.94 0.77
N CYS A 35 -1.69 -2.35 -0.07
CA CYS A 35 -1.64 -1.83 -1.44
C CYS A 35 -2.78 -2.48 -2.23
N LYS A 36 -3.69 -1.66 -2.77
CA LYS A 36 -4.86 -2.14 -3.53
C LYS A 36 -4.40 -2.88 -4.79
N GLU A 37 -3.51 -2.27 -5.56
CA GLU A 37 -2.94 -2.82 -6.79
C GLU A 37 -2.28 -4.20 -6.56
N CYS A 38 -1.35 -4.31 -5.61
CA CYS A 38 -0.69 -5.60 -5.33
C CYS A 38 -1.62 -6.67 -4.76
N LYS A 39 -2.69 -6.26 -4.06
CA LYS A 39 -3.63 -7.20 -3.46
C LYS A 39 -4.60 -7.78 -4.49
N GLU A 40 -4.96 -6.98 -5.49
CA GLU A 40 -5.89 -7.35 -6.56
C GLU A 40 -5.18 -8.06 -7.73
N ASP A 41 -3.88 -7.85 -7.90
CA ASP A 41 -3.07 -8.58 -8.88
C ASP A 41 -2.93 -10.07 -8.52
N ALA A 42 -3.68 -10.91 -9.25
CA ALA A 42 -3.72 -12.35 -9.01
C ALA A 42 -2.37 -13.04 -9.26
N ALA A 43 -1.55 -12.55 -10.21
CA ALA A 43 -0.25 -13.12 -10.52
C ALA A 43 0.75 -12.85 -9.38
N PHE A 44 0.77 -11.61 -8.88
CA PHE A 44 1.55 -11.18 -7.73
C PHE A 44 1.15 -11.96 -6.47
N VAL A 45 -0.15 -12.07 -6.20
CA VAL A 45 -0.64 -12.82 -5.03
C VAL A 45 -0.31 -14.30 -5.15
N LYS A 46 -0.38 -14.90 -6.35
CA LYS A 46 0.01 -16.29 -6.56
C LYS A 46 1.50 -16.52 -6.33
N LEU A 47 2.35 -15.59 -6.75
CA LEU A 47 3.80 -15.72 -6.65
C LEU A 47 4.35 -15.40 -5.25
N HIS A 48 3.82 -14.37 -4.59
CA HIS A 48 4.39 -13.85 -3.33
C HIS A 48 3.46 -14.00 -2.12
N GLY A 49 2.19 -14.32 -2.34
CA GLY A 49 1.17 -14.36 -1.30
C GLY A 49 0.65 -12.98 -0.92
N LYS A 50 -0.58 -12.94 -0.38
CA LYS A 50 -1.24 -11.69 0.02
C LYS A 50 -0.44 -10.90 1.06
N ARG A 51 0.30 -11.59 1.96
CA ARG A 51 1.11 -10.93 2.99
C ARG A 51 2.10 -9.91 2.42
N LYS A 52 2.64 -10.12 1.21
CA LYS A 52 3.60 -9.20 0.59
C LYS A 52 2.95 -7.89 0.11
N ALA A 53 1.64 -7.88 -0.13
CA ALA A 53 0.87 -6.67 -0.44
C ALA A 53 0.47 -5.86 0.82
N PHE A 54 0.80 -6.34 2.02
CA PHE A 54 0.48 -5.68 3.28
C PHE A 54 1.69 -4.97 3.88
N PHE A 55 1.59 -3.66 4.04
CA PHE A 55 2.69 -2.79 4.47
C PHE A 55 2.49 -2.33 5.90
N THR A 56 3.41 -2.73 6.77
CA THR A 56 3.44 -2.35 8.20
C THR A 56 4.37 -1.18 8.48
N GLY A 57 5.14 -0.76 7.47
CA GLY A 57 6.08 0.35 7.54
C GLY A 57 5.40 1.72 7.66
N GLY A 58 6.23 2.74 7.85
CA GLY A 58 5.77 4.13 7.91
C GLY A 58 5.36 4.69 6.55
N ASN A 59 4.94 5.96 6.56
CA ASN A 59 4.52 6.67 5.33
C ASN A 59 5.65 6.70 4.28
N SER A 60 6.90 6.85 4.69
CA SER A 60 8.04 6.88 3.77
C SER A 60 8.20 5.57 2.99
N THR A 61 8.09 4.42 3.67
CA THR A 61 8.13 3.10 3.02
C THR A 61 6.95 2.91 2.07
N CYS A 62 5.76 3.38 2.46
CA CYS A 62 4.58 3.35 1.59
C CYS A 62 4.82 4.18 0.31
N ARG A 63 5.36 5.41 0.43
CA ARG A 63 5.66 6.27 -0.73
C ARG A 63 6.75 5.70 -1.63
N GLN A 64 7.75 5.05 -1.07
CA GLN A 64 8.74 4.35 -1.86
C GLN A 64 8.10 3.23 -2.69
N HIS A 65 7.14 2.49 -2.12
CA HIS A 65 6.38 1.50 -2.86
C HIS A 65 5.46 2.11 -3.93
N ILE A 66 4.85 3.27 -3.67
CA ILE A 66 4.00 3.98 -4.66
C ILE A 66 4.75 4.24 -5.96
N ARG A 67 6.07 4.41 -5.95
CA ARG A 67 6.87 4.58 -7.17
C ARG A 67 6.70 3.43 -8.16
N VAL A 68 6.49 2.20 -7.67
CA VAL A 68 6.21 1.02 -8.51
C VAL A 68 4.85 1.15 -9.21
N HIS A 69 3.89 1.82 -8.57
CA HIS A 69 2.55 2.10 -9.09
C HIS A 69 2.38 3.56 -9.52
N TYR A 70 3.48 4.25 -9.90
CA TYR A 70 3.47 5.70 -10.11
C TYR A 70 2.43 6.15 -11.14
N LYS A 71 2.24 5.39 -12.24
CA LYS A 71 1.24 5.70 -13.27
C LYS A 71 -0.17 5.79 -12.69
N VAL A 72 -0.59 4.74 -11.98
CA VAL A 72 -1.92 4.66 -11.34
C VAL A 72 -2.06 5.72 -10.24
N TYR A 73 -0.99 5.96 -9.48
CA TYR A 73 -0.96 6.99 -8.45
C TYR A 73 -1.18 8.38 -9.04
N LYS A 74 -0.45 8.71 -10.11
CA LYS A 74 -0.54 10.00 -10.80
C LYS A 74 -1.95 10.25 -11.36
N GLU A 75 -2.55 9.23 -11.99
CA GLU A 75 -3.90 9.30 -12.52
C GLU A 75 -4.93 9.56 -11.41
N ARG A 76 -4.86 8.81 -10.29
CA ARG A 76 -5.76 8.98 -9.15
C ARG A 76 -5.58 10.32 -8.45
N CYS A 77 -4.34 10.76 -8.25
CA CYS A 77 -4.05 12.08 -7.70
C CYS A 77 -4.62 13.20 -8.59
N SER A 78 -4.47 13.08 -9.92
CA SER A 78 -5.03 14.05 -10.85
C SER A 78 -6.57 14.07 -10.83
N ALA A 79 -7.21 12.90 -10.74
CA ALA A 79 -8.67 12.79 -10.70
C ALA A 79 -9.26 13.42 -9.42
N GLU A 80 -8.62 13.19 -8.28
CA GLU A 80 -9.08 13.68 -6.97
C GLU A 80 -8.58 15.10 -6.63
N ASN A 81 -7.89 15.76 -7.57
CA ASN A 81 -7.23 17.07 -7.36
C ASN A 81 -6.27 17.07 -6.14
N ILE A 82 -5.62 15.94 -5.89
CA ILE A 82 -4.65 15.79 -4.79
C ILE A 82 -3.26 16.05 -5.34
N LYS A 83 -2.53 16.94 -4.66
CA LYS A 83 -1.14 17.23 -5.00
C LYS A 83 -0.27 16.00 -4.75
N GLU A 84 0.41 15.54 -5.80
CA GLU A 84 1.41 14.47 -5.72
C GLU A 84 2.50 14.79 -4.69
N ASN A 85 2.92 13.78 -3.94
CA ASN A 85 3.98 13.90 -2.97
C ASN A 85 5.34 13.70 -3.66
N HIS A 86 6.26 14.65 -3.49
CA HIS A 86 7.62 14.56 -4.07
C HIS A 86 8.40 13.29 -3.72
N HIS A 87 8.09 12.61 -2.61
CA HIS A 87 8.74 11.34 -2.25
C HIS A 87 8.18 10.13 -3.02
N ALA A 88 6.97 10.24 -3.57
CA ALA A 88 6.30 9.20 -4.37
C ALA A 88 6.59 9.32 -5.87
N ILE A 89 7.27 10.39 -6.29
CA ILE A 89 7.77 10.57 -7.65
C ILE A 89 9.03 9.70 -7.82
N PRO A 90 9.18 8.97 -8.94
CA PRO A 90 10.31 8.08 -9.22
C PRO A 90 11.68 8.71 -9.01
#